data_AF-A0A7C3USU2-F1
#
_entry.id   AF-A0A7C3USU2-F1
#
_cell.length_a   1.000
_cell.length_b   1.000
_cell.length_c   1.000
_cell.angle_alpha   90.00
_cell.angle_beta   90.00
_cell.angle_gamma   90.00
#
_symmetry.space_group_name_H-M   'P 1'
#
loop_
_entity.id
_entity.type
_entity.pdbx_description
1 polymer ?
#
loop_
_entity_poly.entity_id
_entity_poly.type
_entity_poly.pdbx_seq_one_letter_code
_entity_poly.pdbx_strand_id
1 'polypeptide(L)'
;MDNLFLRNLFKFNFSNPQQPPSSTEMEDEDVAGSMTYSTIMNRNYLQFLGDFTAVTNRRREVYKDVELLDEDEIISQGLNIFAENATPLDKVSSKTVWVTSENPIYLDSITEMLDRLQIEEKLPKIARQIAKYGDWFMGVVGRMGHGISHLIDGINPADMVRLEKDSQLSAWLNLNRPSSFGSSYHVALQEAYKYVHFRLIGEGDIIDDIRPPAPELTTKYNFDPSAQYGTSMIYRARKIGKKMQLAIDSLMLARMQKAITTRIHFLEVGRNATPQQIIQMTSDYKQTLKTRNKLDTTTDWYKSDTNPWGFGSDIVIPVRE
;
A
#
# COMPACT_ATOMS: atom_id res chain seq x y z
N MET A 1 -21.13 27.20 8.15
CA MET A 1 -19.90 27.60 7.44
C MET A 1 -19.85 26.80 6.16
N ASP A 2 -20.32 27.41 5.08
CA ASP A 2 -20.54 26.73 3.80
C ASP A 2 -19.23 26.60 3.04
N ASN A 3 -18.77 25.35 2.85
CA ASN A 3 -17.55 25.05 2.12
C ASN A 3 -17.74 25.33 0.63
N LEU A 4 -17.32 26.54 0.21
CA LEU A 4 -17.24 27.00 -1.19
C LEU A 4 -16.52 26.02 -2.13
N PHE A 5 -15.63 25.17 -1.58
CA PHE A 5 -14.80 24.24 -2.34
C PHE A 5 -15.60 23.10 -3.00
N LEU A 6 -16.66 22.59 -2.34
CA LEU A 6 -17.48 21.50 -2.88
C LEU A 6 -18.52 21.99 -3.90
N ARG A 7 -18.92 23.27 -3.83
CA ARG A 7 -19.97 23.84 -4.69
C ARG A 7 -19.48 24.14 -6.12
N ASN A 8 -18.16 24.27 -6.31
CA ASN A 8 -17.55 24.54 -7.60
C ASN A 8 -17.10 23.26 -8.35
N LEU A 9 -17.10 22.10 -7.70
CA LEU A 9 -16.69 20.84 -8.33
C LEU A 9 -17.82 20.17 -9.15
N PHE A 10 -19.09 20.53 -8.94
CA PHE A 10 -20.25 19.82 -9.50
C PHE A 10 -21.29 20.69 -10.24
N LYS A 11 -20.92 21.89 -10.73
CA LYS A 11 -21.84 22.67 -11.58
C LYS A 11 -21.81 22.18 -13.04
N PHE A 12 -22.49 21.07 -13.32
CA PHE A 12 -23.05 20.86 -14.65
C PHE A 12 -24.43 21.53 -14.67
N ASN A 13 -24.53 22.68 -15.33
CA ASN A 13 -25.80 23.33 -15.59
C ASN A 13 -26.56 22.47 -16.61
N PHE A 14 -27.54 21.69 -16.15
CA PHE A 14 -28.58 21.17 -17.03
C PHE A 14 -29.62 22.26 -17.24
N SER A 15 -29.35 23.18 -18.18
CA SER A 15 -30.41 24.01 -18.75
C SER A 15 -31.22 23.16 -19.72
N ASN A 16 -32.52 23.04 -19.44
CA ASN A 16 -33.54 22.39 -20.28
C ASN A 16 -33.33 22.70 -21.78
N PRO A 17 -33.43 21.72 -22.69
CA PRO A 17 -33.25 21.96 -24.11
C PRO A 17 -34.50 22.68 -24.65
N GLN A 18 -34.41 23.99 -24.89
CA GLN A 18 -35.32 24.63 -25.83
C GLN A 18 -34.91 24.22 -27.25
N GLN A 19 -35.92 23.84 -28.05
CA GLN A 19 -35.83 23.27 -29.40
C GLN A 19 -34.81 23.99 -30.30
N PRO A 20 -34.03 23.26 -31.12
CA PRO A 20 -33.21 23.89 -32.15
C PRO A 20 -34.10 24.42 -33.30
N PRO A 21 -33.79 25.61 -33.86
CA PRO A 21 -34.41 26.05 -35.10
C PRO A 21 -33.94 25.14 -36.25
N SER A 22 -34.90 24.79 -37.10
CA SER A 22 -34.74 23.91 -38.25
C SER A 22 -33.82 24.50 -39.33
N SER A 23 -32.71 23.82 -39.64
CA SER A 23 -32.28 23.58 -41.02
C SER A 23 -31.03 22.69 -41.10
N THR A 24 -31.18 21.62 -41.90
CA THR A 24 -30.16 20.90 -42.69
C THR A 24 -29.12 20.03 -41.98
N GLU A 25 -29.47 18.75 -41.89
CA GLU A 25 -28.68 17.52 -42.05
C GLU A 25 -27.17 17.68 -42.27
N MET A 26 -26.37 17.40 -41.23
CA MET A 26 -25.06 16.75 -41.31
C MET A 26 -24.88 15.85 -40.07
N GLU A 27 -25.00 14.54 -40.30
CA GLU A 27 -24.43 13.39 -39.57
C GLU A 27 -24.26 13.47 -38.03
N ASP A 28 -25.26 12.95 -37.31
CA ASP A 28 -25.36 12.82 -35.85
C ASP A 28 -24.65 11.56 -35.26
N GLU A 29 -23.75 10.89 -35.99
CA GLU A 29 -23.17 9.61 -35.54
C GLU A 29 -21.97 9.76 -34.56
N ASP A 30 -21.23 10.87 -34.61
CA ASP A 30 -20.01 11.07 -33.80
C ASP A 30 -20.28 11.59 -32.37
N VAL A 31 -21.41 12.27 -32.14
CA VAL A 31 -21.73 12.86 -30.83
C VAL A 31 -22.22 11.79 -29.83
N ALA A 32 -22.90 10.75 -30.31
CA ALA A 32 -23.32 9.61 -29.50
C ALA A 32 -22.12 8.76 -29.04
N GLY A 33 -21.12 8.56 -29.90
CA GLY A 33 -19.89 7.84 -29.55
C GLY A 33 -19.11 8.51 -28.41
N SER A 34 -18.95 9.84 -28.46
CA SER A 34 -18.22 10.62 -27.44
C SER A 34 -18.87 10.60 -26.04
N MET A 35 -20.21 10.68 -25.97
CA MET A 35 -20.93 10.52 -24.69
C MET A 35 -20.82 9.10 -24.13
N THR A 36 -20.73 8.10 -25.00
CA THR A 36 -20.59 6.69 -24.59
C THR A 36 -19.18 6.41 -24.07
N TYR A 37 -18.12 6.92 -24.73
CA TYR A 37 -16.74 6.77 -24.26
C TYR A 37 -16.47 7.48 -22.94
N SER A 38 -16.93 8.72 -22.78
CA SER A 38 -16.78 9.45 -21.52
C SER A 38 -17.53 8.78 -20.37
N THR A 39 -18.74 8.27 -20.62
CA THR A 39 -19.55 7.56 -19.60
C THR A 39 -18.96 6.19 -19.24
N ILE A 40 -18.44 5.44 -20.22
CA ILE A 40 -17.76 4.14 -19.99
C ILE A 40 -16.44 4.34 -19.25
N MET A 41 -15.62 5.33 -19.64
CA MET A 41 -14.37 5.64 -18.96
C MET A 41 -14.59 6.06 -17.51
N ASN A 42 -15.62 6.87 -17.25
CA ASN A 42 -15.94 7.32 -15.90
C ASN A 42 -16.42 6.17 -15.01
N ARG A 43 -17.17 5.21 -15.56
CA ARG A 43 -17.60 4.00 -14.82
C ARG A 43 -16.44 3.07 -14.50
N ASN A 44 -15.55 2.82 -15.46
CA ASN A 44 -14.35 2.00 -15.24
C ASN A 44 -13.39 2.64 -14.24
N TYR A 45 -13.26 3.98 -14.29
CA TYR A 45 -12.45 4.73 -13.33
C TYR A 45 -13.03 4.67 -11.91
N LEU A 46 -14.34 4.87 -11.75
CA LEU A 46 -15.00 4.75 -10.43
C LEU A 46 -14.90 3.33 -9.86
N GLN A 47 -14.99 2.30 -10.71
CA GLN A 47 -14.79 0.92 -10.29
C GLN A 47 -13.34 0.67 -9.85
N PHE A 48 -12.35 1.16 -10.61
CA PHE A 48 -10.94 1.07 -10.25
C PHE A 48 -10.64 1.78 -8.91
N LEU A 49 -11.22 2.97 -8.66
CA LEU A 49 -11.08 3.66 -7.38
C LEU A 49 -11.75 2.88 -6.23
N GLY A 50 -12.89 2.24 -6.51
CA GLY A 50 -13.57 1.35 -5.57
C GLY A 50 -12.69 0.15 -5.18
N ASP A 51 -12.08 -0.50 -6.17
CA ASP A 51 -11.21 -1.67 -5.97
C ASP A 51 -9.92 -1.29 -5.25
N PHE A 52 -9.34 -0.12 -5.56
CA PHE A 52 -8.13 0.38 -4.88
C PHE A 52 -8.36 0.69 -3.40
N THR A 53 -9.56 1.20 -3.06
CA THR A 53 -9.92 1.52 -1.67
C THR A 53 -10.53 0.35 -0.91
N ALA A 54 -10.75 -0.79 -1.58
CA ALA A 54 -11.23 -2.00 -0.96
C ALA A 54 -10.19 -2.55 0.02
N VAL A 55 -10.67 -2.98 1.19
CA VAL A 55 -9.85 -3.52 2.27
C VAL A 55 -10.31 -4.95 2.50
N THR A 56 -9.38 -5.88 2.33
CA THR A 56 -9.63 -7.32 2.53
C THR A 56 -9.14 -7.75 3.91
N ASN A 57 -9.85 -8.66 4.56
CA ASN A 57 -9.49 -9.16 5.90
C ASN A 57 -8.58 -10.39 5.91
N ARG A 58 -8.07 -10.78 4.74
CA ARG A 58 -7.12 -11.87 4.60
C ARG A 58 -5.79 -11.49 5.24
N ARG A 59 -5.28 -12.33 6.14
CA ARG A 59 -4.08 -12.05 6.96
C ARG A 59 -2.89 -11.52 6.15
N ARG A 60 -2.53 -12.18 5.04
CA ARG A 60 -1.40 -11.73 4.18
C ARG A 60 -1.61 -10.32 3.62
N GLU A 61 -2.82 -10.01 3.15
CA GLU A 61 -3.15 -8.69 2.62
C GLU A 61 -3.21 -7.64 3.74
N VAL A 62 -3.66 -8.02 4.95
CA VAL A 62 -3.58 -7.14 6.12
C VAL A 62 -2.13 -6.79 6.43
N TYR A 63 -1.23 -7.77 6.47
CA TYR A 63 0.18 -7.52 6.77
C TYR A 63 0.89 -6.70 5.70
N LYS A 64 0.60 -6.93 4.42
CA LYS A 64 1.09 -6.08 3.32
C LYS A 64 0.60 -4.63 3.44
N ASP A 65 -0.69 -4.45 3.68
CA ASP A 65 -1.26 -3.10 3.85
C ASP A 65 -0.61 -2.38 5.04
N VAL A 66 -0.40 -3.08 6.15
CA VAL A 66 0.26 -2.55 7.36
C VAL A 66 1.73 -2.23 7.10
N GLU A 67 2.44 -3.05 6.32
CA GLU A 67 3.82 -2.77 5.91
C GLU A 67 3.91 -1.50 5.09
N LEU A 68 3.03 -1.34 4.09
CA LEU A 68 2.96 -0.14 3.26
C LEU A 68 2.63 1.11 4.09
N LEU A 69 1.77 0.98 5.10
CA LEU A 69 1.46 2.10 6.00
C LEU A 69 2.62 2.48 6.92
N ASP A 70 3.48 1.53 7.32
CA ASP A 70 4.64 1.80 8.17
C ASP A 70 5.75 2.57 7.41
N GLU A 71 5.67 2.67 6.08
CA GLU A 71 6.53 3.54 5.28
C GLU A 71 6.18 5.03 5.44
N ASP A 72 4.95 5.36 5.86
CA ASP A 72 4.56 6.74 6.19
C ASP A 72 5.23 7.15 7.53
N GLU A 73 5.98 8.24 7.49
CA GLU A 73 6.69 8.78 8.65
C GLU A 73 5.77 8.99 9.86
N ILE A 74 4.55 9.48 9.66
CA ILE A 74 3.63 9.76 10.76
C ILE A 74 3.23 8.46 11.47
N ILE A 75 2.91 7.42 10.69
CA ILE A 75 2.51 6.12 11.23
C ILE A 75 3.70 5.43 11.89
N SER A 76 4.87 5.48 11.24
CA SER A 76 6.10 4.88 11.74
C SER A 76 6.50 5.49 13.09
N GLN A 77 6.43 6.82 13.21
CA GLN A 77 6.69 7.52 14.47
C GLN A 77 5.65 7.17 15.54
N GLY A 78 4.37 7.08 15.18
CA GLY A 78 3.33 6.63 16.10
C GLY A 78 3.60 5.24 16.68
N LEU A 79 4.07 4.31 15.86
CA LEU A 79 4.45 2.96 16.29
C LEU A 79 5.71 2.97 17.18
N ASN A 80 6.69 3.82 16.87
CA ASN A 80 7.89 3.98 17.70
C ASN A 80 7.55 4.53 19.09
N ILE A 81 6.75 5.59 19.15
CA ILE A 81 6.28 6.19 20.42
C ILE A 81 5.51 5.17 21.24
N PHE A 82 4.66 4.34 20.61
CA PHE A 82 3.98 3.26 21.31
C PHE A 82 4.97 2.26 21.91
N ALA A 83 5.96 1.81 21.12
CA ALA A 83 6.96 0.86 21.59
C ALA A 83 7.80 1.41 22.75
N GLU A 84 8.21 2.67 22.68
CA GLU A 84 8.95 3.36 23.75
C GLU A 84 8.11 3.46 25.03
N ASN A 85 6.83 3.87 24.91
CA ASN A 85 5.93 3.96 26.06
C ASN A 85 5.54 2.59 26.65
N ALA A 86 5.58 1.54 25.85
CA ALA A 86 5.33 0.17 26.29
C ALA A 86 6.54 -0.45 27.00
N THR A 87 7.75 0.08 26.78
CA THR A 87 9.00 -0.43 27.34
C THR A 87 9.78 0.61 28.16
N PRO A 88 9.14 1.29 29.13
CA PRO A 88 9.84 2.25 29.96
C PRO A 88 10.75 1.53 30.94
N LEU A 89 11.95 2.09 31.16
CA LEU A 89 12.84 1.64 32.22
C LEU A 89 12.25 2.06 33.57
N ASP A 90 12.22 1.12 34.51
CA ASP A 90 11.90 1.45 35.89
C ASP A 90 13.01 2.33 36.50
N LYS A 91 12.62 3.31 37.32
CA LYS A 91 13.54 4.30 37.91
C LYS A 91 14.45 3.72 38.99
N VAL A 92 14.02 2.63 39.63
CA VAL A 92 14.74 2.03 40.76
C VAL A 92 15.62 0.88 40.28
N SER A 93 15.06 0.00 39.46
CA SER A 93 15.76 -1.19 38.98
C SER A 93 16.52 -0.96 37.66
N SER A 94 16.24 0.12 36.92
CA SER A 94 16.79 0.38 35.58
C SER A 94 16.59 -0.78 34.60
N LYS A 95 15.58 -1.62 34.84
CA LYS A 95 15.18 -2.75 34.00
C LYS A 95 13.73 -2.57 33.55
N THR A 96 13.39 -3.10 32.39
CA THR A 96 11.99 -3.14 31.90
C THR A 96 11.30 -4.40 32.41
N VAL A 97 12.05 -5.51 32.51
CA VAL A 97 11.53 -6.82 32.92
C VAL A 97 12.38 -7.38 34.06
N TRP A 98 11.71 -7.85 35.10
CA TRP A 98 12.34 -8.54 36.21
C TRP A 98 11.52 -9.78 36.60
N VAL A 99 12.17 -10.69 37.31
CA VAL A 99 11.56 -11.95 37.77
C VAL A 99 11.39 -11.87 39.28
N THR A 100 10.21 -12.26 39.75
CA THR A 100 9.92 -12.42 41.18
C THR A 100 9.70 -13.89 41.49
N SER A 101 10.45 -14.45 42.42
CA SER A 101 10.28 -15.83 42.89
C SER A 101 10.58 -15.92 44.38
N GLU A 102 9.87 -16.79 45.08
CA GLU A 102 10.14 -17.11 46.48
C GLU A 102 11.40 -17.96 46.64
N ASN A 103 11.79 -18.70 45.60
CA ASN A 103 12.98 -19.56 45.62
C ASN A 103 14.17 -18.83 44.96
N PRO A 104 15.27 -18.59 45.70
CA PRO A 104 16.42 -17.87 45.18
C PRO A 104 17.09 -18.59 44.00
N ILE A 105 17.09 -19.93 43.98
CA ILE A 105 17.74 -20.71 42.90
C ILE A 105 17.07 -20.44 41.55
N TYR A 106 15.73 -20.40 41.53
CA TYR A 106 14.98 -20.11 40.31
C TYR A 106 15.07 -18.65 39.91
N LEU A 107 15.08 -17.74 40.89
CA LEU A 107 15.27 -16.32 40.63
C LEU A 107 16.59 -16.06 39.91
N ASP A 108 17.69 -16.61 40.42
CA ASP A 108 19.02 -16.44 39.83
C ASP A 108 19.10 -17.09 38.45
N SER A 109 18.61 -18.33 38.32
CA SER A 109 18.67 -19.08 37.06
C SER A 109 17.87 -18.42 35.92
N ILE A 110 16.69 -17.87 36.21
CA ILE A 110 15.86 -17.21 35.19
C ILE A 110 16.44 -15.83 34.89
N THR A 111 16.94 -15.10 35.89
CA THR A 111 17.58 -13.79 35.67
C THR A 111 18.81 -13.93 34.78
N GLU A 112 19.67 -14.91 35.04
CA GLU A 112 20.82 -15.23 34.18
C GLU A 112 20.37 -15.58 32.76
N MET A 113 19.28 -16.34 32.62
CA MET A 113 18.71 -16.66 31.30
C MET A 113 18.24 -15.40 30.57
N LEU A 114 17.53 -14.48 31.23
CA LEU A 114 17.04 -13.24 30.60
C LEU A 114 18.19 -12.35 30.15
N ASP A 115 19.22 -12.21 31.00
CA ASP A 115 20.41 -11.42 30.71
C ASP A 115 21.21 -12.04 29.54
N ARG A 116 21.38 -13.36 29.52
CA ARG A 116 22.04 -14.08 28.41
C ARG A 116 21.30 -13.95 27.08
N LEU A 117 19.97 -13.95 27.12
CA LEU A 117 19.14 -13.80 25.92
C LEU A 117 19.03 -12.35 25.42
N GLN A 118 19.55 -11.39 26.20
CA GLN A 118 19.51 -9.96 25.93
C GLN A 118 18.08 -9.48 25.65
N ILE A 119 17.13 -9.89 26.51
CA ILE A 119 15.72 -9.60 26.29
C ILE A 119 15.44 -8.11 26.35
N GLU A 120 16.09 -7.37 27.25
CA GLU A 120 15.95 -5.91 27.39
C GLU A 120 16.18 -5.16 26.07
N GLU A 121 17.21 -5.53 25.31
CA GLU A 121 17.50 -4.91 24.00
C GLU A 121 16.46 -5.28 22.92
N LYS A 122 15.81 -6.44 23.07
CA LYS A 122 14.82 -6.95 22.12
C LYS A 122 13.41 -6.46 22.42
N LEU A 123 13.12 -6.02 23.65
CA LEU A 123 11.77 -5.63 24.07
C LEU A 123 11.17 -4.50 23.22
N PRO A 124 11.87 -3.37 22.93
CA PRO A 124 11.31 -2.32 22.09
C PRO A 124 10.96 -2.81 20.69
N LYS A 125 11.83 -3.67 20.12
CA LYS A 125 11.56 -4.33 18.83
C LYS A 125 10.33 -5.21 18.91
N ILE A 126 10.20 -6.04 19.94
CA ILE A 126 9.03 -6.91 20.15
C ILE A 126 7.75 -6.07 20.28
N ALA A 127 7.76 -5.03 21.11
CA ALA A 127 6.62 -4.13 21.32
C ALA A 127 6.19 -3.44 20.02
N ARG A 128 7.13 -2.91 19.24
CA ARG A 128 6.86 -2.30 17.93
C ARG A 128 6.26 -3.29 16.95
N GLN A 129 6.80 -4.52 16.90
CA GLN A 129 6.33 -5.55 15.98
C GLN A 129 4.93 -6.05 16.33
N ILE A 130 4.63 -6.20 17.62
CA ILE A 130 3.28 -6.51 18.11
C ILE A 130 2.31 -5.37 17.76
N ALA A 131 2.70 -4.11 17.93
CA ALA A 131 1.86 -2.97 17.55
C ALA A 131 1.58 -2.94 16.04
N LYS A 132 2.63 -3.22 15.23
CA LYS A 132 2.56 -3.24 13.77
C LYS A 132 1.70 -4.39 13.27
N TYR A 133 2.08 -5.64 13.50
CA TYR A 133 1.40 -6.79 12.90
C TYR A 133 0.26 -7.33 13.76
N GLY A 134 0.25 -7.08 15.07
CA GLY A 134 -0.63 -7.75 16.03
C GLY A 134 -0.06 -9.07 16.54
N ASP A 135 0.79 -9.72 15.74
CA ASP A 135 1.45 -10.97 16.06
C ASP A 135 2.97 -10.85 16.03
N TRP A 136 3.63 -11.51 16.97
CA TRP A 136 5.07 -11.74 16.91
C TRP A 136 5.41 -13.19 17.27
N PHE A 137 6.23 -13.83 16.44
CA PHE A 137 6.66 -15.21 16.65
C PHE A 137 8.16 -15.25 16.91
N MET A 138 8.53 -15.99 17.96
CA MET A 138 9.92 -16.14 18.37
C MET A 138 10.25 -17.61 18.54
N GLY A 139 11.24 -18.10 17.78
CA GLY A 139 11.71 -19.48 17.89
C GLY A 139 12.60 -19.66 19.12
N VAL A 140 12.43 -20.76 19.84
CA VAL A 140 13.20 -21.09 21.04
C VAL A 140 14.12 -22.27 20.73
N VAL A 141 15.41 -22.10 20.97
CA VAL A 141 16.40 -23.19 20.80
C VAL A 141 17.01 -23.56 22.14
N GLY A 142 16.60 -24.72 22.64
CA GLY A 142 17.16 -25.33 23.84
C GLY A 142 18.39 -26.19 23.56
N ARG A 143 19.34 -26.21 24.50
CA ARG A 143 20.43 -27.19 24.57
C ARG A 143 20.38 -27.94 25.90
N MET A 144 20.63 -29.24 25.85
CA MET A 144 20.72 -30.07 27.06
C MET A 144 21.78 -29.50 28.03
N GLY A 145 21.43 -29.40 29.31
CA GLY A 145 22.28 -28.86 30.37
C GLY A 145 22.39 -27.33 30.44
N HIS A 146 22.04 -26.60 29.37
CA HIS A 146 22.18 -25.13 29.32
C HIS A 146 20.82 -24.40 29.25
N GLY A 147 19.71 -25.13 29.10
CA GLY A 147 18.39 -24.55 28.93
C GLY A 147 18.23 -23.84 27.59
N ILE A 148 17.51 -22.71 27.57
CA ILE A 148 17.27 -21.92 26.35
C ILE A 148 18.55 -21.18 25.97
N SER A 149 19.17 -21.58 24.86
CA SER A 149 20.48 -21.05 24.45
C SER A 149 20.38 -19.80 23.58
N HIS A 150 19.42 -19.74 22.66
CA HIS A 150 19.20 -18.60 21.78
C HIS A 150 17.74 -18.53 21.32
N LEU A 151 17.35 -17.32 20.95
CA LEU A 151 16.04 -17.02 20.38
C LEU A 151 16.23 -16.70 18.90
N ILE A 152 15.40 -17.30 18.04
CA ILE A 152 15.35 -17.01 16.62
C ILE A 152 14.31 -15.91 16.41
N ASP A 153 14.78 -14.75 15.97
CA ASP A 153 13.95 -13.62 15.55
C ASP A 153 13.88 -13.50 14.03
N GLY A 154 12.97 -12.67 13.51
CA GLY A 154 12.85 -12.40 12.07
C GLY A 154 11.95 -13.37 11.30
N ILE A 155 11.14 -14.17 11.99
CA ILE A 155 10.11 -14.99 11.35
C ILE A 155 8.96 -14.07 10.94
N ASN A 156 8.60 -14.07 9.65
CA ASN A 156 7.46 -13.30 9.19
C ASN A 156 6.16 -13.93 9.76
N PRO A 157 5.32 -13.16 10.47
CA PRO A 157 4.03 -13.64 10.95
C PRO A 157 3.11 -14.22 9.87
N ALA A 158 3.26 -13.78 8.61
CA ALA A 158 2.51 -14.27 7.46
C ALA A 158 2.78 -15.75 7.13
N ASP A 159 3.94 -16.27 7.53
CA ASP A 159 4.41 -17.60 7.14
C ASP A 159 4.16 -18.68 8.22
N MET A 160 3.68 -18.25 9.38
CA MET A 160 3.36 -19.12 10.50
C MET A 160 1.86 -19.41 10.50
N VAL A 161 1.48 -20.68 10.46
CA VAL A 161 0.08 -21.10 10.60
C VAL A 161 -0.05 -21.92 11.89
N ARG A 162 -1.10 -21.59 12.64
CA ARG A 162 -1.46 -22.25 13.88
C ARG A 162 -2.24 -23.52 13.59
N LEU A 163 -1.85 -24.64 14.19
CA LEU A 163 -2.56 -25.92 14.08
C LEU A 163 -3.11 -26.31 15.45
N GLU A 164 -4.43 -26.37 15.56
CA GLU A 164 -5.14 -26.63 16.80
C GLU A 164 -5.77 -28.01 16.80
N LYS A 165 -5.65 -28.74 17.91
CA LYS A 165 -6.37 -29.98 18.11
C LYS A 165 -7.17 -29.85 19.39
N ASP A 166 -8.47 -30.12 19.33
CA ASP A 166 -9.36 -30.05 20.50
C ASP A 166 -9.31 -28.68 21.23
N SER A 167 -9.25 -27.59 20.47
CA SER A 167 -9.11 -26.19 20.97
C SER A 167 -7.79 -25.88 21.69
N GLN A 168 -6.78 -26.74 21.57
CA GLN A 168 -5.43 -26.52 22.08
C GLN A 168 -4.42 -26.41 20.96
N LEU A 169 -3.42 -25.55 21.15
CA LEU A 169 -2.28 -25.44 20.24
C LEU A 169 -1.50 -26.75 20.23
N SER A 170 -1.51 -27.44 19.09
CA SER A 170 -0.81 -28.72 18.94
C SER A 170 0.54 -28.53 18.25
N ALA A 171 0.58 -27.72 17.20
CA ALA A 171 1.76 -27.53 16.38
C ALA A 171 1.72 -26.19 15.65
N TRP A 172 2.89 -25.80 15.15
CA TRP A 172 3.08 -24.69 14.23
C TRP A 172 3.49 -25.20 12.87
N LEU A 173 3.00 -24.52 11.84
CA LEU A 173 3.37 -24.77 10.47
C LEU A 173 4.16 -23.56 9.94
N ASN A 174 5.43 -23.76 9.61
CA ASN A 174 6.25 -22.73 8.99
C ASN A 174 6.35 -23.00 7.48
N LEU A 175 5.93 -22.02 6.68
CA LEU A 175 5.82 -22.13 5.22
C LEU A 175 7.09 -21.66 4.49
N ASN A 176 7.99 -20.94 5.14
CA ASN A 176 9.06 -20.19 4.49
C ASN A 176 10.46 -20.65 4.91
N ARG A 177 10.65 -21.96 5.13
CA ARG A 177 12.01 -22.51 5.24
C ARG A 177 12.56 -22.82 3.84
N PRO A 178 13.53 -22.04 3.32
CA PRO A 178 14.24 -22.42 2.11
C PRO A 178 15.06 -23.69 2.38
N SER A 179 14.94 -24.71 1.55
CA SER A 179 15.92 -25.79 1.50
C SER A 179 17.17 -25.29 0.78
N SER A 180 18.35 -25.75 1.20
CA SER A 180 19.61 -25.50 0.50
C SER A 180 19.69 -26.19 -0.88
N PHE A 181 18.64 -26.89 -1.32
CA PHE A 181 18.56 -27.60 -2.60
C PHE A 181 17.09 -27.63 -3.07
N GLY A 182 16.79 -26.88 -4.13
CA GLY A 182 15.55 -27.05 -4.91
C GLY A 182 14.36 -26.19 -4.47
N SER A 183 13.74 -25.56 -5.45
CA SER A 183 12.59 -24.65 -5.43
C SER A 183 11.27 -25.29 -4.98
N SER A 184 11.23 -25.84 -3.77
CA SER A 184 10.00 -26.36 -3.15
C SER A 184 9.89 -25.78 -1.73
N TYR A 185 8.81 -25.06 -1.45
CA TYR A 185 8.47 -24.62 -0.09
C TYR A 185 8.26 -25.87 0.78
N HIS A 186 9.25 -26.23 1.60
CA HIS A 186 9.09 -27.32 2.55
C HIS A 186 8.35 -26.79 3.77
N VAL A 187 7.10 -27.25 3.89
CA VAL A 187 6.25 -27.00 5.04
C VAL A 187 6.72 -27.82 6.21
N ALA A 188 7.31 -27.15 7.20
CA ALA A 188 7.88 -27.80 8.36
C ALA A 188 6.87 -27.74 9.52
N LEU A 189 6.35 -28.91 9.90
CA LEU A 189 5.60 -29.07 11.15
C LEU A 189 6.57 -28.96 12.32
N GLN A 190 6.26 -28.09 13.28
CA GLN A 190 7.05 -27.85 14.47
C GLN A 190 6.15 -28.01 15.71
N GLU A 191 6.73 -28.50 16.80
CA GLU A 191 6.00 -28.67 18.05
C GLU A 191 5.61 -27.33 18.67
N ALA A 192 4.51 -27.30 19.43
CA ALA A 192 4.00 -26.08 20.06
C ALA A 192 5.04 -25.34 20.93
N TYR A 193 5.88 -26.09 21.67
CA TYR A 193 6.87 -25.51 22.59
C TYR A 193 8.06 -24.82 21.91
N LYS A 194 8.25 -25.00 20.60
CA LYS A 194 9.38 -24.42 19.87
C LYS A 194 9.20 -22.94 19.55
N TYR A 195 7.99 -22.42 19.61
CA TYR A 195 7.72 -21.00 19.34
C TYR A 195 6.96 -20.36 20.47
N VAL A 196 7.37 -19.15 20.83
CA VAL A 196 6.60 -18.23 21.65
C VAL A 196 5.81 -17.34 20.70
N HIS A 197 4.49 -17.32 20.85
CA HIS A 197 3.58 -16.46 20.10
C HIS A 197 3.08 -15.34 21.01
N PHE A 198 3.45 -14.10 20.69
CA PHE A 198 2.85 -12.92 21.27
C PHE A 198 1.70 -12.45 20.40
N ARG A 199 0.55 -12.18 21.04
CA ARG A 199 -0.68 -11.81 20.37
C ARG A 199 -1.28 -10.57 21.04
N LEU A 200 -1.52 -9.54 20.24
CA LEU A 200 -2.38 -8.43 20.62
C LEU A 200 -3.82 -8.75 20.23
N ILE A 201 -4.67 -9.02 21.23
CA ILE A 201 -6.09 -9.23 20.99
C ILE A 201 -6.76 -7.87 20.93
N GLY A 202 -7.27 -7.53 19.76
CA GLY A 202 -8.02 -6.31 19.52
C GLY A 202 -9.19 -6.55 18.58
N GLU A 203 -9.86 -5.46 18.19
CA GLU A 203 -11.07 -5.53 17.39
C GLU A 203 -10.74 -5.70 15.90
N GLY A 204 -11.07 -6.86 15.33
CA GLY A 204 -10.93 -7.14 13.91
C GLY A 204 -10.89 -8.63 13.60
N ASP A 205 -11.76 -9.09 12.70
CA ASP A 205 -11.77 -10.48 12.26
C ASP A 205 -10.76 -10.66 11.13
N ILE A 206 -9.52 -11.00 11.48
CA ILE A 206 -8.52 -11.43 10.50
C ILE A 206 -8.80 -12.89 10.16
N ILE A 207 -8.99 -13.15 8.87
CA ILE A 207 -9.21 -14.51 8.36
C ILE A 207 -7.88 -15.05 7.86
N ASP A 208 -7.48 -16.21 8.36
CA ASP A 208 -6.34 -16.92 7.82
C ASP A 208 -6.74 -17.67 6.55
N ASP A 209 -6.27 -17.17 5.40
CA ASP A 209 -6.57 -17.74 4.08
C ASP A 209 -5.57 -18.84 3.67
N ILE A 210 -4.55 -19.07 4.50
CA ILE A 210 -3.54 -20.06 4.17
C ILE A 210 -4.01 -21.44 4.59
N ARG A 211 -4.52 -22.19 3.62
CA ARG A 211 -4.77 -23.61 3.80
C ARG A 211 -3.43 -24.36 3.88
N PRO A 212 -3.23 -25.27 4.86
CA PRO A 212 -2.09 -26.17 4.88
C PRO A 212 -1.99 -26.92 3.55
N PRO A 213 -0.79 -27.04 2.93
CA PRO A 213 -0.67 -27.63 1.59
C PRO A 213 -0.98 -29.13 1.54
N ALA A 214 -0.97 -29.82 2.68
CA ALA A 214 -1.46 -31.18 2.80
C ALA A 214 -2.88 -31.17 3.41
N PRO A 215 -3.91 -31.62 2.67
CA PRO A 215 -5.29 -31.71 3.17
C PRO A 215 -5.40 -32.56 4.43
N GLU A 216 -4.56 -33.58 4.56
CA GLU A 216 -4.49 -34.46 5.73
C GLU A 216 -4.13 -33.72 7.02
N LEU A 217 -3.27 -32.69 6.96
CA LEU A 217 -2.94 -31.86 8.11
C LEU A 217 -4.14 -31.02 8.57
N THR A 218 -4.97 -30.58 7.61
CA THR A 218 -6.19 -29.81 7.89
C THR A 218 -7.16 -30.66 8.71
N THR A 219 -7.37 -31.93 8.32
CA THR A 219 -8.27 -32.85 9.01
C THR A 219 -7.69 -33.35 10.33
N LYS A 220 -6.38 -33.64 10.38
CA LYS A 220 -5.72 -34.19 11.57
C LYS A 220 -5.61 -33.19 12.71
N TYR A 221 -5.35 -31.92 12.39
CA TYR A 221 -5.17 -30.84 13.34
C TYR A 221 -6.26 -29.78 13.20
N ASN A 222 -7.50 -30.24 12.96
CA ASN A 222 -8.74 -29.46 12.89
C ASN A 222 -8.49 -27.98 12.57
N PHE A 223 -7.93 -27.71 11.38
CA PHE A 223 -7.51 -26.35 11.03
C PHE A 223 -8.73 -25.44 11.07
N ASP A 224 -8.72 -24.50 12.00
CA ASP A 224 -9.78 -23.53 12.17
C ASP A 224 -9.34 -22.20 11.52
N PRO A 225 -9.95 -21.80 10.39
CA PRO A 225 -9.67 -20.51 9.76
C PRO A 225 -10.09 -19.32 10.62
N SER A 226 -10.91 -19.57 11.65
CA SER A 226 -11.36 -18.58 12.64
C SER A 226 -10.48 -18.50 13.88
N ALA A 227 -9.42 -19.32 13.96
CA ALA A 227 -8.43 -19.22 15.03
C ALA A 227 -7.93 -17.78 15.12
N GLN A 228 -8.25 -17.12 16.24
CA GLN A 228 -7.99 -15.70 16.38
C GLN A 228 -6.49 -15.45 16.31
N TYR A 229 -6.05 -14.61 15.38
CA TYR A 229 -4.71 -14.06 15.34
C TYR A 229 -4.69 -12.68 15.99
N GLY A 230 -3.51 -12.15 16.25
CA GLY A 230 -3.37 -10.82 16.79
C GLY A 230 -3.79 -9.79 15.76
N THR A 231 -4.42 -8.71 16.20
CA THR A 231 -4.84 -7.61 15.33
C THR A 231 -3.86 -6.45 15.46
N SER A 232 -3.45 -5.93 14.30
CA SER A 232 -2.61 -4.73 14.22
C SER A 232 -3.30 -3.54 14.88
N MET A 233 -2.57 -2.71 15.61
CA MET A 233 -3.10 -1.45 16.15
C MET A 233 -3.54 -0.49 15.04
N ILE A 234 -2.86 -0.53 13.90
CA ILE A 234 -3.15 0.31 12.73
C ILE A 234 -4.12 -0.36 11.75
N TYR A 235 -4.79 -1.44 12.16
CA TYR A 235 -5.75 -2.15 11.32
C TYR A 235 -6.85 -1.23 10.75
N ARG A 236 -7.40 -0.33 11.58
CA ARG A 236 -8.42 0.64 11.14
C ARG A 236 -7.84 1.74 10.25
N ALA A 237 -6.56 2.06 10.39
CA ALA A 237 -5.89 3.08 9.60
C ALA A 237 -5.76 2.67 8.13
N ARG A 238 -5.73 1.38 7.80
CA ARG A 238 -5.63 0.84 6.42
C ARG A 238 -6.59 1.50 5.43
N LYS A 239 -7.87 1.58 5.78
CA LYS A 239 -8.90 2.17 4.91
C LYS A 239 -8.68 3.67 4.71
N ILE A 240 -8.20 4.36 5.74
CA ILE A 240 -7.94 5.81 5.70
C ILE A 240 -6.65 6.08 4.91
N GLY A 241 -5.59 5.31 5.15
CA GLY A 241 -4.30 5.45 4.48
C GLY A 241 -4.39 5.24 2.97
N LYS A 242 -5.09 4.20 2.50
CA LYS A 242 -5.32 4.01 1.05
C LYS A 242 -6.06 5.18 0.41
N LYS A 243 -7.04 5.75 1.11
CA LYS A 243 -7.75 6.96 0.65
C LYS A 243 -6.86 8.20 0.63
N MET A 244 -5.97 8.32 1.62
CA MET A 244 -5.03 9.44 1.69
C MET A 244 -4.00 9.38 0.56
N GLN A 245 -3.44 8.20 0.29
CA GLN A 245 -2.54 7.99 -0.86
C GLN A 245 -3.22 8.37 -2.17
N LEU A 246 -4.45 7.89 -2.40
CA LEU A 246 -5.25 8.24 -3.58
C LEU A 246 -5.54 9.75 -3.68
N ALA A 247 -5.79 10.43 -2.54
CA ALA A 247 -5.99 11.87 -2.51
C ALA A 247 -4.70 12.64 -2.86
N ILE A 248 -3.55 12.18 -2.38
CA ILE A 248 -2.24 12.77 -2.68
C ILE A 248 -1.91 12.60 -4.17
N ASP A 249 -2.06 11.38 -4.69
CA ASP A 249 -1.77 11.06 -6.09
C ASP A 249 -2.68 11.83 -7.04
N SER A 250 -3.98 11.89 -6.74
CA SER A 250 -4.94 12.67 -7.55
C SER A 250 -4.63 14.16 -7.54
N LEU A 251 -4.18 14.72 -6.40
CA LEU A 251 -3.75 16.11 -6.32
C LEU A 251 -2.47 16.35 -7.15
N MET A 252 -1.49 15.45 -7.08
CA MET A 252 -0.27 15.53 -7.88
C MET A 252 -0.59 15.46 -9.37
N LEU A 253 -1.41 14.50 -9.79
CA LEU A 253 -1.86 14.38 -11.19
C LEU A 253 -2.59 15.64 -11.66
N ALA A 254 -3.52 16.18 -10.85
CA ALA A 254 -4.23 17.40 -11.19
C ALA A 254 -3.28 18.60 -11.34
N ARG A 255 -2.24 18.69 -10.50
CA ARG A 255 -1.20 19.73 -10.61
C ARG A 255 -0.31 19.53 -11.83
N MET A 256 0.10 18.31 -12.14
CA MET A 256 0.88 17.99 -13.34
C MET A 256 0.10 18.29 -14.61
N GLN A 257 -1.17 17.89 -14.68
CA GLN A 257 -2.05 18.18 -15.81
C GLN A 257 -2.22 19.68 -16.03
N LYS A 258 -2.40 20.48 -14.97
CA LYS A 258 -2.48 21.94 -15.10
C LYS A 258 -1.14 22.60 -15.44
N ALA A 259 -0.03 22.04 -14.99
CA ALA A 259 1.30 22.52 -15.36
C ALA A 259 1.59 22.31 -16.85
N ILE A 260 0.96 21.31 -17.47
CA ILE A 260 0.98 21.10 -18.92
C ILE A 260 -0.01 22.08 -19.56
N THR A 261 0.50 23.21 -20.05
CA THR A 261 -0.29 24.12 -20.86
C THR A 261 -0.41 23.57 -22.28
N THR A 262 -1.56 22.98 -22.62
CA THR A 262 -1.89 22.67 -24.02
C THR A 262 -2.42 23.94 -24.68
N ARG A 263 -1.78 24.42 -25.75
CA ARG A 263 -2.29 25.55 -26.53
C ARG A 263 -3.00 25.04 -27.79
N ILE A 264 -4.15 25.65 -28.08
CA ILE A 264 -4.89 25.43 -29.33
C ILE A 264 -4.65 26.66 -30.19
N HIS A 265 -4.08 26.45 -31.38
CA HIS A 265 -3.82 27.52 -32.33
C HIS A 265 -4.79 27.39 -33.50
N PHE A 266 -5.66 28.39 -33.66
CA PHE A 266 -6.49 28.51 -34.84
C PHE A 266 -5.67 29.19 -35.95
N LEU A 267 -5.48 28.47 -37.06
CA LEU A 267 -4.79 29.00 -38.23
C LEU A 267 -5.84 29.38 -39.28
N GLU A 268 -6.01 30.67 -39.52
CA GLU A 268 -6.90 31.15 -40.57
C GLU A 268 -6.30 30.84 -41.93
N VAL A 269 -7.05 30.10 -42.76
CA VAL A 269 -6.66 29.81 -44.14
C VAL A 269 -7.60 30.51 -45.10
N GLY A 270 -7.03 31.22 -46.09
CA GLY A 270 -7.80 32.00 -47.05
C GLY A 270 -8.79 31.16 -47.86
N ARG A 271 -9.95 31.77 -48.17
CA ARG A 271 -11.12 31.14 -48.83
C ARG A 271 -10.81 30.40 -50.14
N ASN A 272 -9.73 30.79 -50.83
CA ASN A 272 -9.32 30.23 -52.12
C ASN A 272 -8.15 29.24 -52.04
N ALA A 273 -7.72 28.83 -50.84
CA ALA A 273 -6.60 27.89 -50.67
C ALA A 273 -7.00 26.44 -51.00
N THR A 274 -6.18 25.76 -51.79
CA THR A 274 -6.41 24.33 -52.10
C THR A 274 -6.13 23.44 -50.87
N PRO A 275 -6.75 22.25 -50.76
CA PRO A 275 -6.50 21.34 -49.63
C PRO A 275 -5.02 21.01 -49.43
N GLN A 276 -4.25 20.91 -50.51
CA GLN A 276 -2.81 20.67 -50.47
C GLN A 276 -2.03 21.85 -49.89
N GLN A 277 -2.41 23.09 -50.24
CA GLN A 277 -1.82 24.30 -49.68
C GLN A 277 -2.13 24.47 -48.19
N ILE A 278 -3.33 24.10 -47.76
CA ILE A 278 -3.75 24.14 -46.34
C ILE A 278 -2.89 23.19 -45.48
N ILE A 279 -2.66 21.97 -45.96
CA ILE A 279 -1.81 20.99 -45.27
C ILE A 279 -0.37 21.50 -45.17
N GLN A 280 0.15 22.10 -46.24
CA GLN A 280 1.50 22.64 -46.27
C GLN A 280 1.65 23.84 -45.32
N MET A 281 0.73 24.81 -45.35
CA MET A 281 0.70 25.93 -44.40
C MET A 281 0.58 25.46 -42.95
N THR A 282 -0.28 24.46 -42.69
CA THR A 282 -0.43 23.88 -41.35
C THR A 282 0.86 23.17 -40.91
N SER A 283 1.55 22.49 -41.81
CA SER A 283 2.83 21.82 -41.54
C SER A 283 3.94 22.83 -41.27
N ASP A 284 4.04 23.88 -42.08
CA ASP A 284 5.03 24.96 -41.92
C ASP A 284 4.80 25.69 -40.60
N TYR A 285 3.55 26.04 -40.28
CA TYR A 285 3.18 26.64 -39.02
C TYR A 285 3.49 25.72 -37.83
N LYS A 286 3.14 24.43 -37.91
CA LYS A 286 3.55 23.42 -36.90
C LYS A 286 5.06 23.36 -36.74
N GLN A 287 5.83 23.49 -37.82
CA GLN A 287 7.29 23.46 -37.76
C GLN A 287 7.87 24.74 -37.15
N THR A 288 7.25 25.90 -37.33
CA THR A 288 7.62 27.14 -36.62
C THR A 288 7.33 27.06 -35.13
N LEU A 289 6.24 26.41 -34.74
CA LEU A 289 5.90 26.18 -33.33
C LEU A 289 6.80 25.13 -32.67
N LYS A 290 7.28 24.13 -33.44
CA LYS A 290 8.29 23.17 -32.97
C LYS A 290 9.65 23.86 -32.79
N THR A 291 9.85 24.46 -31.62
CA THR A 291 11.16 25.00 -31.23
C THR A 291 12.22 23.89 -31.28
N ARG A 292 13.32 24.10 -32.02
CA ARG A 292 14.44 23.15 -32.14
C ARG A 292 15.43 23.38 -30.99
N ASN A 293 15.40 22.53 -29.97
CA ASN A 293 16.22 22.69 -28.77
C ASN A 293 17.25 21.55 -28.67
N LYS A 294 18.53 21.89 -28.50
CA LYS A 294 19.65 20.94 -28.38
C LYS A 294 20.15 20.88 -26.94
N LEU A 295 20.54 19.69 -26.50
CA LEU A 295 21.30 19.45 -25.27
C LEU A 295 22.78 19.80 -25.51
N ASP A 296 23.36 20.65 -24.67
CA ASP A 296 24.81 20.81 -24.55
C ASP A 296 25.22 20.30 -23.16
N THR A 297 26.00 19.23 -23.12
CA THR A 297 26.39 18.51 -21.90
C THR A 297 27.60 19.14 -21.19
N THR A 298 28.02 20.35 -21.56
CA THR A 298 29.31 20.92 -21.11
C THR A 298 29.24 22.09 -20.13
N THR A 299 28.09 22.75 -19.93
CA THR A 299 27.99 23.93 -19.03
C THR A 299 26.95 23.76 -17.92
N ASP A 300 27.40 23.90 -16.67
CA ASP A 300 26.67 23.77 -15.39
C ASP A 300 25.64 24.89 -15.11
N TRP A 301 25.11 25.54 -16.16
CA TRP A 301 24.01 26.49 -16.03
C TRP A 301 22.75 25.90 -16.64
N TYR A 302 21.74 25.78 -15.80
CA TYR A 302 20.37 25.56 -16.24
C TYR A 302 19.86 26.83 -16.92
N LYS A 303 19.93 26.88 -18.25
CA LYS A 303 19.10 27.79 -19.03
C LYS A 303 17.78 27.08 -19.31
N SER A 304 16.72 27.51 -18.62
CA SER A 304 15.34 27.20 -19.03
C SER A 304 15.20 27.70 -20.47
N ASP A 305 14.68 26.92 -21.40
CA ASP A 305 13.26 26.67 -21.45
C ASP A 305 12.98 25.29 -22.07
N THR A 306 12.48 24.34 -21.27
CA THR A 306 11.62 23.24 -21.79
C THR A 306 10.87 22.52 -20.66
N ASN A 307 9.57 22.32 -20.92
CA ASN A 307 8.66 21.45 -20.18
C ASN A 307 8.96 19.97 -20.59
N PRO A 308 9.31 19.07 -19.66
CA PRO A 308 9.77 17.71 -19.97
C PRO A 308 8.70 16.76 -20.57
N TRP A 309 7.50 17.23 -20.91
CA TRP A 309 6.42 16.39 -21.43
C TRP A 309 5.85 16.93 -22.74
N GLY A 310 6.53 16.61 -23.85
CA GLY A 310 6.03 16.80 -25.21
C GLY A 310 4.98 15.76 -25.65
N PHE A 311 4.24 15.15 -24.73
CA PHE A 311 3.05 14.34 -25.05
C PHE A 311 1.80 15.22 -25.02
N GLY A 312 1.80 16.19 -25.92
CA GLY A 312 0.78 17.21 -26.07
C GLY A 312 1.25 18.19 -27.12
N SER A 313 1.39 17.72 -28.37
CA SER A 313 1.69 18.60 -29.48
C SER A 313 0.63 19.69 -29.53
N ASP A 314 1.04 20.96 -29.53
CA ASP A 314 0.13 22.08 -29.74
C ASP A 314 -0.82 21.78 -30.90
N ILE A 315 -2.12 21.85 -30.62
CA ILE A 315 -3.15 21.45 -31.57
C ILE A 315 -3.39 22.64 -32.49
N VAL A 316 -2.97 22.48 -33.74
CA VAL A 316 -3.23 23.48 -34.79
C VAL A 316 -4.46 23.05 -35.57
N ILE A 317 -5.51 23.87 -35.54
CA ILE A 317 -6.76 23.66 -36.26
C ILE A 317 -6.85 24.71 -37.36
N PRO A 318 -6.83 24.32 -38.65
CA PRO A 318 -7.09 25.27 -39.73
C PRO A 318 -8.58 25.63 -39.76
N VAL A 319 -8.90 26.92 -39.74
CA VAL A 319 -10.27 27.44 -39.83
C VAL A 319 -10.42 28.21 -41.13
N ARG A 320 -11.52 27.97 -41.85
CA ARG A 320 -11.91 28.74 -43.03
C ARG A 320 -12.91 29.80 -42.61
N GLU A 321 -12.70 31.03 -43.06
CA GLU A 321 -13.74 32.08 -43.11
C GLU A 321 -14.35 32.21 -44.52
#